data_AF-A0A9D6M2T5-F1
#
_entry.id   AF-A0A9D6M2T5-F1
#
_cell.length_a   1.000
_cell.length_b   1.000
_cell.length_c   1.000
_cell.angle_alpha   90.00
_cell.angle_beta   90.00
_cell.angle_gamma   90.00
#
_symmetry.space_group_name_H-M   'P 1'
#
loop_
_entity.id
_entity.type
_entity.pdbx_description
1 polymer ?
#
loop_
_entity_poly.entity_id
_entity_poly.type
_entity_poly.pdbx_seq_one_letter_code
_entity_poly.pdbx_strand_id
1 'polypeptide(L)'
;MELREYLRVLTRYLWLIIGLVGVVAVGSFILRGTPPPRYQATVRFTIGVNAPPPEKVQGYDPILTAYQASEYIRDDFVEIIQSDAFAEDVNAVLAISGAANLKVNKGNISGAVEKQRRLMSMTITWQNAAEAQAIADAAVKNLSENNAKYFAQLGAVGAMVVVIDKPV
;
A
#
# COMPACT_ATOMS: atom_id res chain seq x y z
N MET A 1 27.01 -18.15 -46.85
CA MET A 1 26.61 -19.27 -45.97
C MET A 1 25.16 -19.57 -46.25
N GLU A 2 24.84 -20.75 -46.78
CA GLU A 2 23.46 -21.10 -47.10
C GLU A 2 22.73 -21.63 -45.86
N LEU A 3 21.43 -21.32 -45.71
CA LEU A 3 20.58 -21.75 -44.60
C LEU A 3 20.62 -23.28 -44.34
N ARG A 4 20.91 -24.05 -45.40
CA ARG A 4 21.07 -25.51 -45.37
C ARG A 4 22.28 -25.99 -44.58
N GLU A 5 23.37 -25.23 -44.55
CA GLU A 5 24.57 -25.60 -43.78
C GLU A 5 24.32 -25.44 -42.27
N TYR A 6 23.62 -24.37 -41.88
CA TYR A 6 23.20 -24.16 -40.49
C TYR A 6 22.28 -25.27 -39.98
N LEU A 7 21.30 -25.69 -40.79
CA LEU A 7 20.39 -26.79 -40.44
C LEU A 7 21.13 -28.11 -40.19
N ARG A 8 22.16 -28.40 -40.97
CA ARG A 8 22.97 -29.63 -40.82
C ARG A 8 23.76 -29.64 -39.51
N VAL A 9 24.31 -28.49 -39.10
CA VAL A 9 24.99 -28.32 -37.80
C VAL A 9 23.97 -28.50 -36.66
N LEU A 10 22.80 -27.88 -36.77
CA LEU A 10 21.76 -27.98 -35.75
C LEU A 10 21.31 -29.43 -35.54
N THR A 11 21.05 -30.18 -36.62
CA THR A 11 20.63 -31.59 -36.53
C THR A 11 21.71 -32.51 -35.98
N ARG A 12 23.00 -32.21 -36.23
CA ARG A 12 24.14 -33.00 -35.72
C ARG A 12 24.34 -32.83 -34.21
N TYR A 13 24.08 -31.62 -33.70
CA TYR A 13 24.25 -31.29 -32.27
C TYR A 13 22.92 -31.15 -31.53
N LEU A 14 21.81 -31.64 -32.12
CA LEU A 14 20.48 -31.56 -31.54
C LEU A 14 20.43 -32.18 -30.13
N TRP A 15 21.21 -33.23 -29.89
CA TRP A 15 21.35 -33.88 -28.59
C TRP A 15 22.00 -32.99 -27.53
N LEU A 16 22.96 -32.12 -27.88
CA LEU A 16 23.55 -31.14 -26.95
C LEU A 16 22.53 -30.05 -26.59
N ILE A 17 21.75 -29.61 -27.58
CA ILE A 17 20.70 -28.60 -27.39
C ILE A 17 19.62 -29.17 -26.45
N ILE A 18 19.13 -30.38 -26.75
CA ILE A 18 18.13 -31.06 -25.91
C ILE A 18 18.70 -31.36 -24.52
N GLY A 19 19.96 -31.80 -24.42
CA GLY A 19 20.63 -32.04 -23.15
C GLY A 19 20.72 -30.78 -22.29
N LEU A 20 21.14 -29.66 -22.87
CA LEU A 20 21.20 -28.37 -22.17
C LEU A 20 19.81 -27.90 -21.71
N VAL A 21 18.81 -27.97 -22.60
CA VAL A 21 17.41 -27.64 -22.26
C VAL A 21 16.91 -28.55 -21.12
N GLY A 22 17.23 -29.84 -21.16
CA GLY A 22 16.90 -30.80 -20.12
C GLY A 22 17.54 -30.45 -18.77
N VAL A 23 18.84 -30.15 -18.76
CA VAL A 23 19.57 -29.73 -17.55
C VAL A 23 18.99 -28.45 -16.96
N VAL A 24 18.69 -27.45 -17.80
CA VAL A 24 18.08 -26.19 -17.35
C VAL A 24 16.66 -26.43 -16.83
N ALA A 25 15.86 -27.26 -17.51
CA ALA A 25 14.49 -27.57 -17.07
C ALA A 25 14.47 -28.31 -15.73
N VAL A 26 15.32 -29.33 -15.56
CA VAL A 26 15.46 -30.07 -14.31
C VAL A 26 16.02 -29.19 -13.20
N GLY A 27 17.07 -28.42 -13.49
CA GLY A 27 17.65 -27.47 -12.54
C GLY A 27 16.62 -26.44 -12.10
N SER A 28 15.87 -25.84 -13.04
CA SER A 28 14.82 -24.89 -12.73
C SER A 28 13.67 -25.52 -11.95
N PHE A 29 13.33 -26.78 -12.21
CA PHE A 29 12.26 -27.48 -11.47
C PHE A 29 12.68 -27.81 -10.04
N ILE A 30 13.94 -28.24 -9.84
CA ILE A 30 14.49 -28.55 -8.51
C ILE A 30 14.68 -27.26 -7.69
N LEU A 31 15.15 -26.19 -8.34
CA LEU A 31 15.46 -24.91 -7.70
C LEU A 31 14.25 -23.96 -7.60
N ARG A 32 13.07 -24.33 -8.14
CA ARG A 32 11.89 -23.49 -7.98
C ARG A 32 11.49 -23.48 -6.49
N GLY A 33 11.74 -22.37 -5.82
CA GLY A 33 11.04 -22.08 -4.57
C GLY A 33 9.59 -21.75 -4.89
N THR A 34 8.63 -22.40 -4.23
CA THR A 34 7.25 -21.90 -4.25
C THR A 34 7.26 -20.58 -3.45
N PRO A 35 7.00 -19.41 -4.08
CA PRO A 35 6.92 -18.18 -3.31
C PRO A 35 5.79 -18.34 -2.28
N PRO A 36 6.01 -17.93 -1.02
CA PRO A 36 4.96 -18.01 -0.02
C PRO A 36 3.74 -17.19 -0.49
N PRO A 37 2.52 -17.67 -0.22
CA PRO A 37 1.32 -16.92 -0.59
C PRO A 37 1.36 -15.53 0.07
N ARG A 38 0.93 -14.53 -0.69
CA ARG A 38 0.91 -13.14 -0.26
C ARG A 38 -0.51 -12.62 -0.40
N TYR A 39 -1.05 -12.15 0.71
CA TYR A 39 -2.39 -11.59 0.83
C TYR A 39 -2.30 -10.07 0.93
N GLN A 40 -3.36 -9.41 0.48
CA GLN A 40 -3.51 -7.97 0.57
C GLN A 40 -4.84 -7.66 1.22
N ALA A 41 -4.83 -6.76 2.20
CA ALA A 41 -6.03 -6.13 2.74
C ALA A 41 -6.04 -4.66 2.31
N THR A 42 -7.11 -4.22 1.65
CA THR A 42 -7.19 -2.85 1.11
C THR A 42 -8.28 -2.04 1.80
N VAL A 43 -7.93 -0.83 2.22
CA VAL A 43 -8.82 0.14 2.86
C VAL A 43 -8.95 1.34 1.95
N ARG A 44 -10.17 1.86 1.79
CA ARG A 44 -10.41 3.12 1.05
C ARG A 44 -11.00 4.16 1.99
N PHE A 45 -10.44 5.37 1.96
CA PHE A 45 -10.83 6.46 2.83
C PHE A 45 -10.64 7.82 2.14
N THR A 46 -11.18 8.86 2.78
CA THR A 46 -11.05 10.26 2.34
C THR A 46 -10.45 11.09 3.45
N ILE A 47 -9.89 12.24 3.05
CA ILE A 47 -9.46 13.30 3.96
C ILE A 47 -10.31 14.53 3.66
N GLY A 48 -10.85 15.12 4.72
CA GLY A 48 -11.66 16.34 4.64
C GLY A 48 -11.22 17.37 5.66
N VAL A 49 -11.32 18.64 5.29
CA VAL A 49 -11.16 19.79 6.18
C VAL A 49 -12.52 20.46 6.32
N ASN A 50 -12.90 20.78 7.55
CA ASN A 50 -14.10 21.55 7.79
C ASN A 50 -13.88 23.02 7.43
N ALA A 51 -14.76 23.56 6.58
CA ALA A 51 -14.78 24.98 6.31
C ALA A 51 -15.19 25.76 7.58
N PRO A 52 -14.50 26.87 7.90
CA PRO A 52 -15.00 27.76 8.94
C PRO A 52 -16.35 28.36 8.50
N PRO A 53 -17.23 28.72 9.46
CA PRO A 53 -18.48 29.41 9.15
C PRO A 53 -18.23 30.67 8.31
N PRO A 54 -19.04 30.93 7.25
CA PRO A 54 -18.84 32.07 6.37
C PRO A 54 -18.77 33.43 7.08
N GLU A 55 -19.42 33.56 8.23
CA GLU A 55 -19.44 34.80 9.02
C GLU A 55 -18.09 35.10 9.68
N LYS A 56 -17.19 34.11 9.77
CA LYS A 56 -15.87 34.23 10.42
C LYS A 56 -14.73 34.56 9.47
N VAL A 57 -15.01 34.68 8.17
CA VAL A 57 -13.99 34.88 7.13
C VAL A 57 -14.43 35.96 6.15
N GLN A 58 -13.48 36.78 5.71
CA GLN A 58 -13.71 37.83 4.72
C GLN A 58 -12.63 37.77 3.65
N GLY A 59 -13.01 38.05 2.39
CA GLY A 59 -12.07 38.14 1.28
C GLY A 59 -11.79 36.83 0.53
N TYR A 60 -12.41 35.70 0.91
CA TYR A 60 -12.35 34.44 0.17
C TYR A 60 -13.56 33.54 0.47
N ASP A 61 -13.75 32.49 -0.34
CA ASP A 61 -14.77 31.46 -0.14
C ASP A 61 -14.23 30.33 0.77
N PRO A 62 -14.75 30.18 1.99
CA PRO A 62 -14.26 29.16 2.94
C PRO A 62 -14.49 27.73 2.48
N ILE A 63 -15.57 27.47 1.73
CA ILE A 63 -15.90 26.12 1.25
C ILE A 63 -14.88 25.73 0.18
N LEU A 64 -14.64 26.62 -0.79
CA LEU A 64 -13.66 26.38 -1.84
C LEU A 64 -12.25 26.17 -1.25
N THR A 65 -11.85 27.01 -0.29
CA THR A 65 -10.54 26.88 0.38
C THR A 65 -10.43 25.57 1.16
N ALA A 66 -11.48 25.13 1.85
CA ALA A 66 -11.47 23.85 2.56
C ALA A 66 -11.35 22.65 1.61
N TYR A 67 -12.01 22.69 0.45
CA TYR A 67 -11.85 21.66 -0.58
C TYR A 67 -10.41 21.61 -1.13
N GLN A 68 -9.81 22.77 -1.40
CA GLN A 68 -8.42 22.85 -1.85
C GLN A 68 -7.44 22.37 -0.78
N ALA A 69 -7.64 22.77 0.48
CA ALA A 69 -6.82 22.29 1.59
C ALA A 69 -6.91 20.76 1.74
N SER A 70 -8.12 20.19 1.63
CA SER A 70 -8.32 18.74 1.68
C SER A 70 -7.55 18.01 0.58
N GLU A 71 -7.43 18.61 -0.60
CA GLU A 71 -6.66 18.06 -1.72
C GLU A 71 -5.16 18.04 -1.43
N TYR A 72 -4.58 19.14 -0.95
CA TYR A 72 -3.15 19.20 -0.61
C TYR A 72 -2.80 18.26 0.56
N ILE A 73 -3.62 18.29 1.62
CA ILE A 73 -3.40 17.42 2.78
C ILE A 73 -3.47 15.96 2.37
N ARG A 74 -4.43 15.59 1.51
CA ARG A 74 -4.53 14.22 0.99
C ARG A 74 -3.26 13.78 0.27
N ASP A 75 -2.69 14.64 -0.56
CA ASP A 75 -1.49 14.31 -1.33
C ASP A 75 -0.28 14.12 -0.41
N ASP A 76 -0.13 14.95 0.62
CA ASP A 76 0.95 14.83 1.62
C ASP A 76 0.72 13.66 2.60
N PHE A 77 -0.53 13.31 2.89
CA PHE A 77 -0.86 12.26 3.88
C PHE A 77 -0.44 10.86 3.41
N VAL A 78 -0.17 10.67 2.12
CA VAL A 78 0.44 9.42 1.64
C VAL A 78 1.81 9.19 2.28
N GLU A 79 2.61 10.24 2.47
CA GLU A 79 3.93 10.14 3.10
C GLU A 79 3.82 9.75 4.58
N ILE A 80 2.77 10.22 5.28
CA ILE A 80 2.47 9.79 6.65
C ILE A 80 2.22 8.28 6.69
N ILE A 81 1.38 7.75 5.80
CA ILE A 81 1.04 6.31 5.77
C ILE A 81 2.28 5.45 5.47
N GLN A 82 3.19 5.95 4.66
CA GLN A 82 4.45 5.27 4.29
C GLN A 82 5.57 5.48 5.31
N SER A 83 5.32 6.21 6.41
CA SER A 83 6.32 6.52 7.43
C SER A 83 6.51 5.38 8.45
N ASP A 84 7.70 5.35 9.06
CA ASP A 84 7.98 4.45 10.19
C ASP A 84 7.10 4.81 11.41
N ALA A 85 6.82 6.10 11.64
CA ALA A 85 5.98 6.57 12.73
C ALA A 85 4.56 5.99 12.66
N PHE A 86 3.96 5.97 11.45
CA PHE A 86 2.65 5.35 11.27
C PHE A 86 2.69 3.85 11.55
N ALA A 87 3.70 3.13 11.06
CA ALA A 87 3.86 1.70 11.34
C ALA A 87 4.04 1.40 12.84
N GLU A 88 4.79 2.23 13.57
CA GLU A 88 4.95 2.14 15.03
C GLU A 88 3.62 2.31 15.76
N ASP A 89 2.79 3.24 15.33
CA ASP A 89 1.48 3.48 15.93
C ASP A 89 0.50 2.34 15.65
N VAL A 90 0.54 1.76 14.44
CA VAL A 90 -0.22 0.54 14.13
C VAL A 90 0.23 -0.61 15.04
N ASN A 91 1.54 -0.76 15.27
CA ASN A 91 2.06 -1.76 16.21
C ASN A 91 1.59 -1.53 17.65
N ALA A 92 1.49 -0.27 18.08
CA ALA A 92 0.96 0.07 19.39
C ALA A 92 -0.52 -0.33 19.51
N VAL A 93 -1.33 -0.06 18.48
CA VAL A 93 -2.73 -0.51 18.43
C VAL A 93 -2.84 -2.03 18.43
N LEU A 94 -2.03 -2.74 17.64
CA LEU A 94 -2.00 -4.22 17.63
C LEU A 94 -1.65 -4.80 19.00
N ALA A 95 -0.70 -4.20 19.71
CA ALA A 95 -0.32 -4.64 21.05
C ALA A 95 -1.49 -4.51 22.04
N ILE A 96 -2.22 -3.39 22.01
CA ILE A 96 -3.38 -3.14 22.86
C ILE A 96 -4.55 -4.08 22.50
N SER A 97 -4.73 -4.38 21.21
CA SER A 97 -5.79 -5.27 20.71
C SER A 97 -5.48 -6.78 20.87
N GLY A 98 -4.39 -7.16 21.56
CA GLY A 98 -4.05 -8.56 21.82
C GLY A 98 -3.31 -9.29 20.69
N ALA A 99 -2.84 -8.56 19.67
CA ALA A 99 -2.11 -9.09 18.51
C ALA A 99 -0.62 -8.68 18.54
N ALA A 100 0.00 -8.64 19.73
CA ALA A 100 1.37 -8.17 19.93
C ALA A 100 2.45 -9.00 19.20
N ASN A 101 2.10 -10.21 18.77
CA ASN A 101 2.95 -11.07 17.93
C ASN A 101 3.08 -10.56 16.49
N LEU A 102 2.14 -9.74 16.02
CA LEU A 102 2.21 -9.09 14.72
C LEU A 102 3.09 -7.85 14.83
N LYS A 103 4.13 -7.77 13.99
CA LYS A 103 5.05 -6.63 13.92
C LYS A 103 5.16 -6.15 12.48
N VAL A 104 4.68 -4.93 12.27
CA VAL A 104 4.57 -4.28 10.97
C VAL A 104 5.70 -3.27 10.84
N ASN A 105 6.28 -3.14 9.65
CA ASN A 105 7.16 -2.03 9.29
C ASN A 105 6.55 -1.25 8.11
N LYS A 106 7.12 -0.10 7.77
CA LYS A 106 6.63 0.70 6.65
C LYS A 106 6.55 -0.05 5.32
N GLY A 107 7.40 -1.06 5.09
CA GLY A 107 7.39 -1.87 3.86
C GLY A 107 6.18 -2.81 3.75
N ASN A 108 5.44 -3.02 4.84
CA ASN A 108 4.21 -3.80 4.84
C ASN A 108 2.96 -2.98 4.50
N ILE A 109 3.06 -1.65 4.56
CA ILE A 109 1.95 -0.71 4.38
C ILE A 109 2.27 0.17 3.18
N SER A 110 1.33 0.24 2.24
CA SER A 110 1.44 1.17 1.12
C SER A 110 0.23 2.11 1.11
N GLY A 111 0.45 3.36 0.75
CA GLY A 111 -0.58 4.38 0.58
C GLY A 111 -0.55 4.93 -0.84
N ALA A 112 -1.71 5.20 -1.42
CA ALA A 112 -1.84 5.79 -2.74
C ALA A 112 -3.05 6.74 -2.82
N VAL A 113 -2.92 7.80 -3.62
CA VAL A 113 -4.03 8.67 -4.02
C VAL A 113 -4.65 8.14 -5.32
N GLU A 114 -5.97 7.94 -5.30
CA GLU A 114 -6.73 7.60 -6.50
C GLU A 114 -6.94 8.83 -7.38
N LYS A 115 -6.25 8.87 -8.51
CA LYS A 115 -6.23 10.03 -9.44
C LYS A 115 -7.60 10.52 -9.90
N GLN A 116 -8.61 9.65 -9.95
CA GLN A 116 -9.92 9.99 -10.53
C GLN A 116 -10.99 10.37 -9.50
N ARG A 117 -10.82 10.06 -8.20
CA ARG A 117 -11.97 10.02 -7.27
C ARG A 117 -11.77 10.76 -5.94
N ARG A 118 -10.67 11.49 -5.73
CA ARG A 118 -10.32 12.14 -4.44
C ARG A 118 -10.36 11.16 -3.25
N LEU A 119 -10.08 9.89 -3.55
CA LEU A 119 -10.00 8.81 -2.57
C LEU A 119 -8.54 8.48 -2.32
N MET A 120 -8.28 7.96 -1.13
CA MET A 120 -7.03 7.32 -0.78
C MET A 120 -7.26 5.84 -0.58
N SER A 121 -6.29 5.05 -0.98
CA SER A 121 -6.22 3.62 -0.68
C SER A 121 -4.99 3.34 0.16
N MET A 122 -5.16 2.50 1.19
CA MET A 122 -4.07 1.93 1.96
C MET A 122 -4.12 0.41 1.81
N THR A 123 -3.00 -0.20 1.42
CA THR A 123 -2.89 -1.64 1.20
C THR A 123 -1.86 -2.22 2.14
N ILE A 124 -2.29 -3.21 2.92
CA ILE A 124 -1.47 -4.00 3.83
C ILE A 124 -1.12 -5.30 3.11
N THR A 125 0.16 -5.65 3.08
CA THR A 125 0.63 -6.89 2.43
C THR A 125 1.21 -7.85 3.47
N TRP A 126 0.68 -9.08 3.50
CA TRP A 126 1.08 -10.08 4.51
C TRP A 126 1.08 -11.53 3.98
N GLN A 127 1.58 -12.48 4.77
CA GLN A 127 1.66 -13.91 4.40
C GLN A 127 0.41 -14.72 4.78
N ASN A 128 -0.46 -14.13 5.60
CA ASN A 128 -1.69 -14.75 6.11
C ASN A 128 -2.84 -13.75 5.96
N ALA A 129 -4.00 -14.20 5.47
CA ALA A 129 -5.17 -13.36 5.23
C ALA A 129 -5.76 -12.77 6.51
N ALA A 130 -5.89 -13.56 7.58
CA ALA A 130 -6.44 -13.09 8.85
C ALA A 130 -5.51 -12.08 9.53
N GLU A 131 -4.20 -12.27 9.43
CA GLU A 131 -3.22 -11.31 9.94
C GLU A 131 -3.21 -10.03 9.11
N ALA A 132 -3.33 -10.11 7.79
CA ALA A 132 -3.48 -8.93 6.93
C ALA A 132 -4.71 -8.10 7.33
N GLN A 133 -5.84 -8.77 7.56
CA GLN A 133 -7.07 -8.14 8.04
C GLN A 133 -6.88 -7.48 9.40
N ALA A 134 -6.31 -8.19 10.38
CA ALA A 134 -6.08 -7.66 11.72
C ALA A 134 -5.16 -6.42 11.72
N ILE A 135 -4.12 -6.42 10.88
CA ILE A 135 -3.25 -5.27 10.69
C ILE A 135 -4.01 -4.11 10.06
N ALA A 136 -4.85 -4.36 9.05
CA ALA A 136 -5.64 -3.33 8.40
C ALA A 136 -6.69 -2.71 9.35
N ASP A 137 -7.35 -3.54 10.18
CA ASP A 137 -8.27 -3.07 11.21
C ASP A 137 -7.56 -2.20 12.26
N ALA A 138 -6.35 -2.59 12.68
CA ALA A 138 -5.52 -1.78 13.56
C ALA A 138 -5.10 -0.45 12.92
N ALA A 139 -4.78 -0.46 11.62
CA ALA A 139 -4.45 0.74 10.88
C ALA A 139 -5.66 1.68 10.74
N VAL A 140 -6.85 1.15 10.47
CA VAL A 140 -8.11 1.92 10.47
C VAL A 140 -8.39 2.53 11.84
N LYS A 141 -8.22 1.76 12.90
CA LYS A 141 -8.40 2.26 14.27
C LYS A 141 -7.41 3.38 14.58
N ASN A 142 -6.13 3.22 14.23
CA ASN A 142 -5.12 4.26 14.37
C ASN A 142 -5.47 5.53 13.59
N LEU A 143 -5.92 5.41 12.34
CA LEU A 143 -6.38 6.52 11.52
C LEU A 143 -7.64 7.20 12.07
N SER A 144 -8.46 6.51 12.85
CA SER A 144 -9.67 7.08 13.42
C SER A 144 -9.40 7.78 14.76
N GLU A 145 -8.54 7.19 15.60
CA GLU A 145 -8.32 7.62 16.98
C GLU A 145 -7.10 8.56 17.14
N ASN A 146 -6.05 8.38 16.33
CA ASN A 146 -4.77 9.07 16.50
C ASN A 146 -4.41 10.02 15.35
N ASN A 147 -5.32 10.30 14.41
CA ASN A 147 -5.02 11.11 13.23
C ASN A 147 -4.60 12.56 13.52
N ALA A 148 -5.05 13.13 14.65
CA ALA A 148 -4.83 14.53 14.98
C ALA A 148 -3.34 14.90 15.02
N LYS A 149 -2.48 13.97 15.44
CA LYS A 149 -1.02 14.22 15.49
C LYS A 149 -0.39 14.29 14.10
N TYR A 150 -0.87 13.47 13.15
CA TYR A 150 -0.37 13.49 11.78
C TYR A 150 -0.82 14.77 11.09
N PHE A 151 -2.07 15.16 11.29
CA PHE A 151 -2.57 16.42 10.75
C PHE A 151 -1.87 17.64 11.37
N ALA A 152 -1.51 17.60 12.64
CA ALA A 152 -0.71 18.66 13.25
C ALA A 152 0.67 18.83 12.58
N GLN A 153 1.32 17.73 12.19
CA GLN A 153 2.60 17.76 11.45
C GLN A 153 2.46 18.41 10.07
N LEU A 154 1.29 18.27 9.44
CA LEU A 154 0.95 18.88 8.15
C LEU A 154 0.38 20.30 8.27
N GLY A 155 0.32 20.88 9.48
CA GLY A 155 -0.34 22.18 9.71
C GLY A 155 -1.86 22.15 9.48
N ALA A 156 -2.46 20.96 9.44
CA ALA A 156 -3.83 20.68 9.03
C ALA A 156 -4.77 20.43 10.23
N VAL A 157 -4.63 21.20 11.30
CA VAL A 157 -5.41 21.02 12.54
C VAL A 157 -6.91 21.08 12.24
N GLY A 158 -7.65 20.03 12.61
CA GLY A 158 -9.09 19.92 12.36
C GLY A 158 -9.47 19.19 11.06
N ALA A 159 -8.49 18.67 10.30
CA ALA A 159 -8.75 17.69 9.26
C ALA A 159 -9.21 16.35 9.85
N MET A 160 -9.96 15.59 9.05
CA MET A 160 -10.51 14.29 9.46
C MET A 160 -10.28 13.22 8.40
N VAL A 161 -10.16 11.98 8.87
CA VAL A 161 -10.18 10.78 8.03
C VAL A 161 -11.56 10.15 8.07
N VAL A 162 -12.13 9.83 6.91
CA VAL A 162 -13.39 9.09 6.82
C VAL A 162 -13.20 7.83 6.00
N VAL A 163 -13.34 6.68 6.64
CA VAL A 163 -13.27 5.36 5.98
C VAL A 163 -14.52 5.14 5.14
N ILE A 164 -14.33 4.78 3.88
CA ILE A 164 -15.39 4.50 2.90
C ILE A 164 -15.62 3.00 2.83
N ASP A 165 -14.55 2.25 2.53
CA ASP A 165 -14.58 0.80 2.41
C ASP A 165 -13.72 0.19 3.53
N LYS A 166 -14.31 -0.69 4.33
CA LYS A 166 -13.62 -1.47 5.37
C LYS A 166 -12.56 -2.38 4.71
N PRO A 167 -11.54 -2.85 5.47
CA PRO A 167 -10.54 -3.73 4.88
C PRO A 167 -11.18 -5.02 4.35
N VAL A 168 -10.83 -5.35 3.10
CA VAL A 168 -11.23 -6.55 2.34
C VAL A 168 -10.02 -7.21 1.70
#